data_AF-A0A9N9CE41-F1
#
_entry.id   AF-A0A9N9CE41-F1
#
_cell.length_a   1.000
_cell.length_b   1.000
_cell.length_c   1.000
_cell.angle_alpha   90.00
_cell.angle_beta   90.00
_cell.angle_gamma   90.00
#
_symmetry.space_group_name_H-M   'P 1'
#
loop_
_entity.id
_entity.type
_entity.pdbx_description
1 polymer ?
#
loop_
_entity_poly.entity_id
_entity_poly.type
_entity_poly.pdbx_seq_one_letter_code
_entity_poly.pdbx_strand_id
1 'polypeptide(L)'
;QKKMTTKIPTEILIKILNNVQSSRSTRDLYSSLLVNRIWCKVTIPILWELPLGQECYMHDERLMKKALFIRTYISLQLLSKLIGGQKRLEHLSIAGNGYLDYNSLFWAIISRKETLKSLRLYSVNFTHCLFLASSFTQLSGFHCTYLKFAAPKYSQKFIIKILEAANRNLKSIHLDLYPIITFEIFSAILNYCTKIEELTLHNLNPEQVIAMINDNFYELRRFSFDSG
;
A
#
# COMPACT_ATOMS: atom_id res chain seq x y z
N GLN A 1 9.15 53.78 -9.79
CA GLN A 1 7.78 53.34 -9.43
C GLN A 1 7.84 52.12 -8.53
N LYS A 2 7.36 52.22 -7.29
CA LYS A 2 7.32 51.11 -6.32
C LYS A 2 6.10 50.24 -6.65
N LYS A 3 6.30 49.04 -7.17
CA LYS A 3 5.22 48.10 -7.52
C LYS A 3 4.55 47.65 -6.21
N MET A 4 3.39 48.22 -5.86
CA MET A 4 2.58 47.75 -4.73
C MET A 4 2.13 46.33 -5.05
N THR A 5 2.71 45.34 -4.37
CA THR A 5 2.22 43.97 -4.40
C THR A 5 1.21 43.84 -3.27
N THR A 6 -0.07 44.01 -3.58
CA THR A 6 -1.15 43.72 -2.65
C THR A 6 -1.20 42.21 -2.45
N LYS A 7 -0.58 41.72 -1.37
CA LYS A 7 -0.68 40.31 -0.98
C LYS A 7 -2.05 40.08 -0.35
N ILE A 8 -2.78 39.12 -0.88
CA ILE A 8 -4.05 38.66 -0.30
C ILE A 8 -3.75 38.10 1.12
N PRO A 9 -4.43 38.57 2.18
CA PRO A 9 -4.28 38.01 3.51
C PRO A 9 -4.65 36.53 3.55
N THR A 10 -3.95 35.74 4.37
CA THR A 10 -4.13 34.29 4.44
C THR A 10 -5.56 33.92 4.86
N GLU A 11 -6.19 34.70 5.71
CA GLU A 11 -7.55 34.50 6.20
C GLU A 11 -8.58 34.62 5.07
N ILE A 12 -8.37 35.57 4.16
CA ILE A 12 -9.21 35.74 2.97
C ILE A 12 -9.01 34.58 2.00
N LEU A 13 -7.76 34.14 1.84
CA LEU A 13 -7.45 32.99 1.00
C LEU A 13 -8.08 31.69 1.53
N ILE A 14 -8.05 31.44 2.85
CA ILE A 14 -8.75 30.32 3.48
C ILE A 14 -10.25 30.39 3.18
N LYS A 15 -10.88 31.56 3.35
CA LYS A 15 -12.31 31.73 3.04
C LYS A 15 -12.61 31.45 1.56
N ILE A 16 -11.78 31.93 0.64
CA ILE A 16 -11.95 31.65 -0.80
C ILE A 16 -11.88 30.13 -1.04
N LEU A 17 -10.84 29.48 -0.52
CA LEU A 17 -10.64 28.04 -0.73
C LEU A 17 -11.74 27.20 -0.08
N ASN A 18 -12.21 27.54 1.12
CA ASN A 18 -13.33 26.85 1.76
C ASN A 18 -14.66 27.05 1.00
N ASN A 19 -14.85 28.17 0.31
CA ASN A 19 -16.01 28.37 -0.57
C ASN A 19 -15.87 27.61 -1.91
N VAL A 20 -14.63 27.45 -2.40
CA VAL A 20 -14.32 26.61 -3.59
C VAL A 20 -14.47 25.13 -3.25
N GLN A 21 -14.24 24.75 -2.00
CA GLN A 21 -14.56 23.44 -1.45
C GLN A 21 -16.09 23.27 -1.37
N SER A 22 -16.74 23.07 -2.52
CA SER A 22 -18.14 22.64 -2.52
C SER A 22 -18.26 21.32 -1.75
N SER A 23 -19.41 21.07 -1.12
CA SER A 23 -19.69 19.84 -0.37
C SER A 23 -19.60 18.54 -1.21
N ARG A 24 -19.31 18.65 -2.52
CA ARG A 24 -19.35 17.53 -3.47
C ARG A 24 -18.04 17.28 -4.20
N SER A 25 -17.02 18.16 -4.15
CA SER A 25 -15.74 17.86 -4.82
C SER A 25 -14.56 18.69 -4.32
N THR A 26 -13.43 18.00 -4.09
CA THR A 26 -12.13 18.63 -3.79
C THR A 26 -11.36 19.04 -5.05
N ARG A 27 -11.94 18.82 -6.25
CA ARG A 27 -11.26 18.98 -7.54
C ARG A 27 -10.69 20.37 -7.77
N ASP A 28 -11.50 21.39 -7.47
CA ASP A 28 -11.16 22.80 -7.77
C ASP A 28 -10.07 23.34 -6.83
N LEU A 29 -9.75 22.61 -5.76
CA LEU A 29 -8.63 22.91 -4.87
C LEU A 29 -7.28 22.41 -5.43
N TYR A 30 -7.24 21.40 -6.30
CA TYR A 30 -5.94 20.92 -6.82
C TYR A 30 -5.24 21.95 -7.72
N SER A 31 -5.99 22.72 -8.50
CA SER A 31 -5.43 23.81 -9.31
C SER A 31 -4.81 24.90 -8.42
N SER A 32 -5.36 25.10 -7.22
CA SER A 32 -4.86 26.05 -6.21
C SER A 32 -3.46 25.68 -5.70
N LEU A 33 -3.08 24.39 -5.73
CA LEU A 33 -1.72 23.96 -5.35
C LEU A 33 -0.64 24.48 -6.31
N LEU A 34 -1.00 24.78 -7.56
CA LEU A 34 -0.06 25.16 -8.62
C LEU A 34 0.12 26.69 -8.75
N VAL A 35 -0.66 27.49 -8.04
CA VAL A 35 -0.66 28.95 -8.18
C VAL A 35 0.63 29.57 -7.62
N ASN A 36 0.93 29.33 -6.34
CA ASN A 36 2.19 29.72 -5.70
C ASN A 36 2.35 29.03 -4.32
N ARG A 37 3.49 29.24 -3.67
CA ARG A 37 3.82 28.63 -2.36
C ARG A 37 2.84 28.98 -1.24
N ILE A 38 2.23 30.16 -1.25
CA ILE A 38 1.26 30.58 -0.23
C ILE A 38 -0.05 29.82 -0.43
N TRP A 39 -0.57 29.80 -1.66
CA TRP A 39 -1.76 29.04 -2.01
C TRP A 39 -1.59 27.55 -1.72
N CYS A 40 -0.44 26.99 -2.06
CA CYS A 40 -0.10 25.60 -1.72
C CYS A 40 -0.16 25.34 -0.20
N LYS A 41 0.49 26.17 0.62
CA LYS A 41 0.51 26.02 2.08
C LYS A 41 -0.87 26.07 2.72
N VAL A 42 -1.78 26.89 2.18
CA VAL A 42 -3.13 27.08 2.72
C VAL A 42 -4.09 26.00 2.21
N THR A 43 -3.95 25.59 0.95
CA THR A 43 -4.82 24.59 0.32
C THR A 43 -4.57 23.19 0.88
N ILE A 44 -3.34 22.87 1.27
CA ILE A 44 -2.97 21.56 1.84
C ILE A 44 -3.84 21.20 3.05
N PRO A 45 -3.88 21.98 4.16
CA PRO A 45 -4.74 21.66 5.30
C PRO A 45 -6.21 21.41 4.92
N ILE A 46 -6.77 22.24 4.03
CA ILE A 46 -8.17 22.16 3.57
C ILE A 46 -8.43 20.85 2.80
N LEU A 47 -7.51 20.46 1.90
CA LEU A 47 -7.55 19.16 1.22
C LEU A 47 -7.42 17.97 2.19
N TRP A 48 -6.76 18.17 3.33
CA TRP A 48 -6.54 17.16 4.36
C TRP A 48 -7.66 17.03 5.39
N GLU A 49 -8.57 18.01 5.50
CA GLU A 49 -9.74 17.93 6.38
C GLU A 49 -10.77 16.88 5.88
N LEU A 50 -10.71 16.51 4.60
CA LEU A 50 -11.48 15.41 4.01
C LEU A 50 -10.56 14.47 3.22
N PRO A 51 -9.60 13.79 3.88
CA PRO A 51 -8.56 13.03 3.20
C PRO A 51 -9.11 11.80 2.46
N LEU A 52 -10.35 11.41 2.80
CA LEU A 52 -11.11 10.27 2.29
C LEU A 52 -12.55 10.66 1.92
N GLY A 53 -12.79 11.95 1.61
CA GLY A 53 -14.12 12.42 1.19
C GLY A 53 -14.72 11.50 0.12
N GLN A 54 -15.95 11.06 0.38
CA GLN A 54 -16.73 10.11 -0.40
C GLN A 54 -17.03 10.71 -1.79
N GLU A 55 -16.07 10.65 -2.70
CA GLU A 55 -16.29 11.16 -4.07
C GLU A 55 -17.15 10.15 -4.83
N CYS A 56 -18.40 10.57 -5.02
CA CYS A 56 -19.42 9.91 -5.82
C CYS A 56 -18.90 9.54 -7.21
N TYR A 57 -19.38 8.40 -7.73
CA TYR A 57 -19.20 7.89 -9.09
C TYR A 57 -18.99 9.00 -10.15
N MET A 58 -17.75 9.20 -10.58
CA MET A 58 -17.39 10.16 -11.63
C MET A 58 -17.48 9.51 -13.01
N HIS A 59 -18.06 10.21 -13.99
CA HIS A 59 -18.09 9.79 -15.40
C HIS A 59 -16.79 10.08 -16.18
N ASP A 60 -15.87 10.90 -15.66
CA ASP A 60 -14.59 11.22 -16.31
C ASP A 60 -13.41 10.58 -15.56
N GLU A 61 -13.02 9.40 -16.03
CA GLU A 61 -11.94 8.56 -15.48
C GLU A 61 -10.56 9.25 -15.53
N ARG A 62 -10.35 10.18 -16.47
CA ARG A 62 -9.02 10.75 -16.76
C ARG A 62 -8.64 11.83 -15.76
N LEU A 63 -9.60 12.66 -15.36
CA LEU A 63 -9.40 13.69 -14.33
C LEU A 63 -9.39 13.08 -12.92
N MET A 64 -10.22 12.06 -12.66
CA MET A 64 -10.17 11.28 -11.42
C MET A 64 -8.77 10.70 -11.21
N LYS A 65 -8.23 10.01 -12.22
CA LYS A 65 -6.86 9.47 -12.18
C LYS A 65 -5.84 10.55 -11.80
N LYS A 66 -5.84 11.71 -12.46
CA LYS A 66 -4.87 12.79 -12.21
C LYS A 66 -4.95 13.38 -10.79
N ALA A 67 -6.15 13.68 -10.29
CA ALA A 67 -6.33 14.20 -8.94
C ALA A 67 -5.91 13.15 -7.88
N LEU A 68 -6.26 11.88 -8.10
CA LEU A 68 -5.80 10.77 -7.26
C LEU A 68 -4.27 10.63 -7.29
N PHE A 69 -3.65 10.79 -8.46
CA PHE A 69 -2.18 10.72 -8.59
C PHE A 69 -1.49 11.83 -7.79
N ILE A 70 -1.94 13.09 -7.87
CA ILE A 70 -1.32 14.20 -7.14
C ILE A 70 -1.52 14.02 -5.62
N ARG A 71 -2.76 13.72 -5.19
CA ARG A 71 -3.10 13.46 -3.78
C ARG A 71 -2.29 12.31 -3.20
N THR A 72 -2.19 11.21 -3.95
CA THR A 72 -1.48 10.03 -3.46
C THR A 72 0.03 10.22 -3.52
N TYR A 73 0.57 10.92 -4.51
CA TYR A 73 2.00 11.20 -4.59
C TYR A 73 2.50 12.05 -3.41
N ILE A 74 1.78 13.14 -3.09
CA ILE A 74 2.10 13.98 -1.93
C ILE A 74 1.98 13.15 -0.64
N SER A 75 0.95 12.31 -0.54
CA SER A 75 0.77 11.40 0.60
C SER A 75 1.91 10.38 0.70
N LEU A 76 2.41 9.84 -0.42
CA LEU A 76 3.50 8.86 -0.45
C LEU A 76 4.84 9.43 -0.01
N GLN A 77 5.17 10.67 -0.41
CA GLN A 77 6.40 11.31 0.06
C GLN A 77 6.39 11.56 1.58
N LEU A 78 5.25 12.01 2.11
CA LEU A 78 5.09 12.20 3.56
C LEU A 78 5.11 10.88 4.30
N LEU A 79 4.40 9.87 3.79
CA LEU A 79 4.40 8.52 4.38
C LEU A 79 5.81 7.92 4.40
N SER A 80 6.58 8.11 3.33
CA SER A 80 7.97 7.66 3.25
C SER A 80 8.84 8.32 4.32
N LYS A 81 8.69 9.64 4.53
CA LYS A 81 9.40 10.36 5.60
C LYS A 81 8.97 9.90 6.99
N LEU A 82 7.66 9.69 7.19
CA LEU A 82 7.12 9.21 8.47
C LEU A 82 7.68 7.83 8.81
N ILE A 83 7.60 6.88 7.88
CA ILE A 83 8.14 5.52 8.07
C ILE A 83 9.65 5.57 8.30
N GLY A 84 10.40 6.32 7.49
CA GLY A 84 11.85 6.46 7.65
C GLY A 84 12.27 7.06 8.99
N GLY A 85 11.43 7.88 9.61
CA GLY A 85 11.66 8.46 10.94
C GLY A 85 11.38 7.50 12.11
N GLN A 86 10.66 6.40 11.91
CA GLN A 86 10.28 5.50 13.00
C GLN A 86 11.40 4.51 13.33
N LYS A 87 11.99 4.58 14.53
CA LYS A 87 13.08 3.64 14.95
C LYS A 87 12.59 2.29 15.47
N ARG A 88 11.31 2.17 15.83
CA ARG A 88 10.74 0.98 16.49
C ARG A 88 9.50 0.48 15.74
N LEU A 89 9.45 0.67 14.42
CA LEU A 89 8.31 0.26 13.62
C LEU A 89 8.32 -1.26 13.46
N GLU A 90 7.39 -1.93 14.14
CA GLU A 90 7.26 -3.40 14.11
C GLU A 90 6.12 -3.88 13.21
N HIS A 91 5.05 -3.10 13.09
CA HIS A 91 3.87 -3.47 12.31
C HIS A 91 3.56 -2.35 11.32
N LEU A 92 3.48 -2.70 10.04
CA LEU A 92 3.14 -1.77 8.98
C LEU A 92 2.04 -2.34 8.11
N SER A 93 1.03 -1.50 7.84
CA SER A 93 -0.06 -1.80 6.92
C SER A 93 -0.16 -0.69 5.89
N ILE A 94 -0.09 -1.05 4.62
CA ILE A 94 -0.20 -0.12 3.50
C ILE A 94 -1.31 -0.60 2.59
N ALA A 95 -2.30 0.26 2.37
CA ALA A 95 -3.30 0.09 1.34
C ALA A 95 -3.04 1.07 0.20
N GLY A 96 -2.77 0.54 -0.99
CA GLY A 96 -2.57 1.27 -2.22
C GLY A 96 -3.82 1.35 -3.06
N ASN A 97 -3.91 2.38 -3.90
CA ASN A 97 -4.93 2.49 -4.94
C ASN A 97 -4.22 2.60 -6.31
N GLY A 98 -3.92 1.45 -6.94
CA GLY A 98 -3.50 1.38 -8.34
C GLY A 98 -2.01 1.65 -8.66
N TYR A 99 -1.76 2.22 -9.86
CA TYR A 99 -0.48 2.33 -10.57
C TYR A 99 0.51 3.38 -10.04
N LEU A 100 0.64 3.51 -8.72
CA LEU A 100 1.59 4.45 -8.16
C LEU A 100 2.99 3.84 -8.12
N ASP A 101 4.00 4.67 -8.39
CA ASP A 101 5.38 4.29 -8.13
C ASP A 101 5.66 4.40 -6.62
N TYR A 102 5.64 3.24 -5.97
CA TYR A 102 5.89 3.10 -4.54
C TYR A 102 7.40 2.99 -4.21
N ASN A 103 8.32 3.18 -5.16
CA ASN A 103 9.75 3.00 -4.91
C ASN A 103 10.26 3.75 -3.67
N SER A 104 9.90 5.04 -3.54
CA SER A 104 10.27 5.85 -2.36
C SER A 104 9.69 5.30 -1.04
N LEU A 105 8.47 4.80 -1.09
CA LEU A 105 7.82 4.16 0.05
C LEU A 105 8.55 2.88 0.44
N PHE A 106 8.85 2.01 -0.51
CA PHE A 106 9.56 0.77 -0.23
C PHE A 106 10.96 0.99 0.34
N TRP A 107 11.70 1.99 -0.14
CA TRP A 107 12.97 2.36 0.48
C TRP A 107 12.82 2.75 1.95
N ALA A 108 11.77 3.51 2.27
CA ALA A 108 11.46 3.83 3.66
C ALA A 108 11.12 2.56 4.47
N ILE A 109 10.31 1.65 3.94
CA ILE A 109 9.96 0.37 4.61
C ILE A 109 11.22 -0.45 4.90
N ILE A 110 12.13 -0.56 3.93
CA ILE A 110 13.33 -1.41 4.02
C ILE A 110 14.35 -0.84 4.96
N SER A 111 14.39 0.49 5.08
CA SER A 111 15.18 1.11 6.14
C SER A 111 14.79 0.57 7.53
N ARG A 112 13.60 -0.04 7.69
CA ARG A 112 13.05 -0.63 8.92
C ARG A 112 13.11 -2.17 8.93
N LYS A 113 13.80 -2.82 8.00
CA LYS A 113 13.84 -4.28 7.85
C LYS A 113 14.23 -5.05 9.12
N GLU A 114 15.08 -4.47 9.96
CA GLU A 114 15.56 -5.11 11.20
C GLU A 114 14.52 -5.06 12.33
N THR A 115 13.58 -4.11 12.29
CA THR A 115 12.56 -3.94 13.34
C THR A 115 11.20 -4.44 12.90
N LEU A 116 10.94 -4.49 11.60
CA LEU A 116 9.63 -4.81 11.04
C LEU A 116 9.35 -6.31 11.15
N LYS A 117 8.38 -6.67 11.99
CA LYS A 117 7.91 -8.04 12.23
C LYS A 117 6.68 -8.38 11.40
N SER A 118 5.82 -7.41 11.11
CA SER A 118 4.60 -7.63 10.35
C SER A 118 4.43 -6.61 9.24
N LEU A 119 4.18 -7.11 8.03
CA LEU A 119 3.96 -6.31 6.83
C LEU A 119 2.64 -6.71 6.18
N ARG A 120 1.73 -5.74 6.05
CA ARG A 120 0.45 -5.92 5.37
C ARG A 120 0.35 -5.00 4.16
N LEU A 121 0.01 -5.57 3.01
CA LEU A 121 0.02 -4.89 1.73
C LEU A 121 -1.31 -5.17 1.03
N TYR A 122 -2.10 -4.13 0.81
CA TYR A 122 -3.41 -4.22 0.17
C TYR A 122 -3.36 -3.44 -1.14
N SER A 123 -3.61 -4.07 -2.29
CA SER A 123 -3.70 -3.37 -3.59
C SER A 123 -2.45 -2.55 -3.98
N VAL A 124 -1.26 -3.04 -3.63
CA VAL A 124 0.04 -2.40 -3.93
C VAL A 124 0.67 -3.01 -5.18
N ASN A 125 1.26 -2.17 -6.06
CA ASN A 125 1.98 -2.62 -7.25
C ASN A 125 3.49 -2.79 -6.96
N PHE A 126 4.04 -3.98 -7.27
CA PHE A 126 5.41 -4.38 -6.96
C PHE A 126 6.36 -4.46 -8.16
N THR A 127 5.96 -3.99 -9.34
CA THR A 127 6.70 -4.21 -10.60
C THR A 127 8.18 -3.81 -10.50
N HIS A 128 8.50 -2.75 -9.75
CA HIS A 128 9.85 -2.22 -9.61
C HIS A 128 10.54 -2.56 -8.28
N CYS A 129 9.90 -3.35 -7.41
CA CYS A 129 10.39 -3.57 -6.04
C CYS A 129 10.81 -5.02 -5.78
N LEU A 130 11.02 -5.81 -6.84
CA LEU A 130 11.35 -7.23 -6.69
C LEU A 130 12.65 -7.49 -5.91
N PHE A 131 13.67 -6.65 -6.14
CA PHE A 131 14.98 -6.77 -5.48
C PHE A 131 14.92 -6.48 -3.97
N LEU A 132 13.84 -5.83 -3.52
CA LEU A 132 13.64 -5.40 -2.14
C LEU A 132 13.06 -6.52 -1.25
N ALA A 133 12.32 -7.46 -1.85
CA ALA A 133 11.70 -8.57 -1.13
C ALA A 133 12.71 -9.39 -0.30
N SER A 134 13.93 -9.56 -0.81
CA SER A 134 14.99 -10.32 -0.13
C SER A 134 15.53 -9.65 1.15
N SER A 135 15.10 -8.43 1.47
CA SER A 135 15.56 -7.70 2.66
C SER A 135 14.81 -8.06 3.94
N PHE A 136 13.64 -8.72 3.85
CA PHE A 136 12.72 -8.92 4.98
C PHE A 136 12.98 -10.22 5.75
N THR A 137 14.20 -10.41 6.25
CA THR A 137 14.61 -11.66 6.90
C THR A 137 14.01 -11.89 8.29
N GLN A 138 13.59 -10.82 8.98
CA GLN A 138 13.04 -10.88 10.35
C GLN A 138 11.50 -10.93 10.38
N LEU A 139 10.85 -11.01 9.22
CA LEU A 139 9.41 -10.91 9.14
C LEU A 139 8.75 -12.16 9.74
N SER A 140 7.82 -11.96 10.67
CA SER A 140 7.04 -13.03 11.30
C SER A 140 5.59 -13.07 10.83
N GLY A 141 5.08 -11.98 10.27
CA GLY A 141 3.72 -11.89 9.74
C GLY A 141 3.69 -11.22 8.36
N PHE A 142 3.12 -11.89 7.38
CA PHE A 142 2.98 -11.34 6.03
C PHE A 142 1.53 -11.44 5.55
N HIS A 143 0.97 -10.29 5.16
CA HIS A 143 -0.39 -10.21 4.64
C HIS A 143 -0.36 -9.50 3.30
N CYS A 144 -0.87 -10.13 2.24
CA CYS A 144 -0.92 -9.55 0.91
C CYS A 144 -2.27 -9.82 0.26
N THR A 145 -3.01 -8.77 -0.12
CA THR A 145 -4.31 -8.91 -0.79
C THR A 145 -4.43 -8.09 -2.06
N TYR A 146 -5.27 -8.60 -2.96
CA TYR A 146 -5.92 -7.89 -4.06
C TYR A 146 -4.99 -7.19 -5.07
N LEU A 147 -4.39 -7.96 -5.97
CA LEU A 147 -3.49 -7.46 -7.03
C LEU A 147 -4.18 -7.21 -8.37
N LYS A 148 -5.45 -6.79 -8.38
CA LYS A 148 -6.31 -6.79 -9.57
C LYS A 148 -5.78 -6.00 -10.78
N PHE A 149 -4.85 -5.07 -10.56
CA PHE A 149 -4.33 -4.16 -11.59
C PHE A 149 -2.81 -4.27 -11.83
N ALA A 150 -2.12 -5.15 -11.11
CA ALA A 150 -0.68 -5.34 -11.25
C ALA A 150 -0.37 -6.47 -12.25
N ALA A 151 0.75 -6.36 -12.97
CA ALA A 151 1.25 -7.44 -13.82
C ALA A 151 1.46 -8.71 -12.97
N PRO A 152 0.61 -9.76 -13.09
CA PRO A 152 0.48 -10.82 -12.08
C PRO A 152 1.82 -11.50 -11.76
N LYS A 153 2.65 -11.68 -12.79
CA LYS A 153 3.94 -12.35 -12.71
C LYS A 153 4.94 -11.66 -11.76
N TYR A 154 4.97 -10.32 -11.70
CA TYR A 154 5.92 -9.61 -10.85
C TYR A 154 5.53 -9.71 -9.38
N SER A 155 4.23 -9.62 -9.10
CA SER A 155 3.73 -9.73 -7.73
C SER A 155 3.94 -11.12 -7.16
N GLN A 156 3.80 -12.18 -7.97
CA GLN A 156 4.09 -13.55 -7.53
C GLN A 156 5.57 -13.72 -7.16
N LYS A 157 6.49 -13.26 -8.02
CA LYS A 157 7.93 -13.30 -7.72
C LYS A 157 8.29 -12.51 -6.46
N PHE A 158 7.63 -11.39 -6.22
CA PHE A 158 7.82 -10.61 -5.00
C PHE A 158 7.39 -11.41 -3.77
N ILE A 159 6.20 -12.02 -3.78
CA ILE A 159 5.69 -12.86 -2.70
C ILE A 159 6.65 -14.03 -2.43
N ILE A 160 7.05 -14.78 -3.46
CA ILE A 160 7.99 -15.91 -3.32
C ILE A 160 9.29 -15.47 -2.66
N LYS A 161 9.87 -14.33 -3.07
CA LYS A 161 11.09 -13.80 -2.46
C LYS A 161 10.91 -13.37 -1.00
N ILE A 162 9.73 -12.89 -0.60
CA ILE A 162 9.43 -12.60 0.80
C ILE A 162 9.41 -13.90 1.60
N LEU A 163 8.73 -14.94 1.10
CA LEU A 163 8.66 -16.26 1.73
C LEU A 163 10.06 -16.88 1.88
N GLU A 164 10.88 -16.80 0.83
CA GLU A 164 12.27 -17.26 0.84
C GLU A 164 13.13 -16.51 1.87
N ALA A 165 13.01 -15.18 1.93
CA ALA A 165 13.85 -14.36 2.77
C ALA A 165 13.50 -14.47 4.26
N ALA A 166 12.22 -14.45 4.58
CA ALA A 166 11.73 -14.57 5.94
C ALA A 166 11.78 -16.03 6.44
N ASN A 167 11.56 -17.00 5.55
CA ASN A 167 11.76 -18.44 5.78
C ASN A 167 11.06 -18.90 7.09
N ARG A 168 11.77 -19.66 7.93
CA ARG A 168 11.30 -20.18 9.22
C ARG A 168 10.88 -19.11 10.25
N ASN A 169 11.07 -17.82 9.98
CA ASN A 169 10.60 -16.76 10.87
C ASN A 169 9.12 -16.46 10.67
N LEU A 170 8.54 -16.76 9.50
CA LEU A 170 7.12 -16.55 9.23
C LEU A 170 6.26 -17.49 10.06
N LYS A 171 5.42 -16.87 10.89
CA LYS A 171 4.42 -17.51 11.76
C LYS A 171 3.00 -17.27 11.27
N SER A 172 2.75 -16.16 10.56
CA SER A 172 1.41 -15.80 10.08
C SER A 172 1.48 -15.38 8.62
N ILE A 173 0.71 -16.05 7.76
CA ILE A 173 0.59 -15.72 6.34
C ILE A 173 -0.89 -15.57 5.99
N HIS A 174 -1.21 -14.45 5.33
CA HIS A 174 -2.53 -14.22 4.77
C HIS A 174 -2.37 -13.78 3.31
N LEU A 175 -2.81 -14.61 2.37
CA LEU A 175 -2.75 -14.33 0.94
C LEU A 175 -4.15 -14.39 0.33
N ASP A 176 -4.59 -13.27 -0.21
CA ASP A 176 -5.79 -13.16 -1.03
C ASP A 176 -5.40 -12.65 -2.43
N LEU A 177 -5.09 -13.59 -3.31
CA LEU A 177 -4.57 -13.32 -4.65
C LEU A 177 -5.61 -13.73 -5.69
N TYR A 178 -5.95 -12.81 -6.59
CA TYR A 178 -6.84 -13.06 -7.73
C TYR A 178 -6.01 -13.25 -9.02
N PRO A 179 -6.33 -14.23 -9.90
CA PRO A 179 -7.46 -15.16 -9.82
C PRO A 179 -7.22 -16.43 -8.99
N ILE A 180 -5.97 -16.88 -8.80
CA ILE A 180 -5.64 -18.08 -8.01
C ILE A 180 -4.25 -17.96 -7.40
N ILE A 181 -4.03 -18.61 -6.25
CA ILE A 181 -2.67 -18.85 -5.74
C ILE A 181 -1.97 -19.85 -6.65
N THR A 182 -0.87 -19.45 -7.27
CA THR A 182 -0.12 -20.33 -8.17
C THR A 182 0.57 -21.46 -7.42
N PHE A 183 0.80 -22.57 -8.11
CA PHE A 183 1.57 -23.70 -7.58
C PHE A 183 2.97 -23.30 -7.10
N GLU A 184 3.57 -22.28 -7.72
CA GLU A 184 4.88 -21.73 -7.33
C GLU A 184 4.84 -21.06 -5.96
N ILE A 185 3.84 -20.20 -5.70
CA ILE A 185 3.65 -19.57 -4.38
C ILE A 185 3.36 -20.65 -3.35
N PHE A 186 2.46 -21.57 -3.68
CA PHE A 186 2.08 -22.67 -2.81
C PHE A 186 3.30 -23.51 -2.40
N SER A 187 4.10 -23.94 -3.37
CA SER A 187 5.34 -24.69 -3.13
C SER A 187 6.33 -23.90 -2.28
N ALA A 188 6.45 -22.58 -2.48
CA ALA A 188 7.30 -21.73 -1.65
C ALA A 188 6.83 -21.68 -0.19
N ILE A 189 5.52 -21.66 0.06
CA ILE A 189 4.98 -21.72 1.44
C ILE A 189 5.40 -23.05 2.09
N LEU A 190 5.16 -24.17 1.41
CA LEU A 190 5.51 -25.51 1.93
C LEU A 190 7.01 -25.65 2.22
N ASN A 191 7.86 -25.16 1.32
CA ASN A 191 9.31 -25.35 1.41
C ASN A 191 9.99 -24.42 2.43
N TYR A 192 9.51 -23.20 2.61
CA TYR A 192 10.20 -22.18 3.42
C TYR A 192 9.51 -21.87 4.76
N CYS A 193 8.18 -22.03 4.86
CA CYS A 193 7.40 -21.53 6.00
C CYS A 193 7.04 -22.64 6.99
N THR A 194 8.04 -23.42 7.44
CA THR A 194 7.80 -24.64 8.23
C THR A 194 7.34 -24.42 9.68
N LYS A 195 7.41 -23.19 10.19
CA LYS A 195 6.98 -22.79 11.54
C LYS A 195 5.71 -21.94 11.54
N ILE A 196 4.87 -22.14 10.54
CA ILE A 196 3.66 -21.36 10.40
C ILE A 196 2.62 -21.77 11.46
N GLU A 197 2.09 -20.78 12.16
CA GLU A 197 1.07 -20.94 13.20
C GLU A 197 -0.31 -20.52 12.68
N GLU A 198 -0.36 -19.57 11.73
CA GLU A 198 -1.58 -19.05 11.13
C GLU A 198 -1.43 -18.96 9.60
N LEU A 199 -2.34 -19.60 8.88
CA LEU A 199 -2.33 -19.62 7.42
C LEU A 199 -3.74 -19.32 6.89
N THR A 200 -3.87 -18.26 6.12
CA THR A 200 -5.09 -17.91 5.40
C THR A 200 -4.81 -17.79 3.92
N LEU A 201 -5.44 -18.63 3.10
CA LEU A 201 -5.22 -18.69 1.67
C LEU A 201 -6.56 -18.69 0.94
N HIS A 202 -6.80 -17.68 0.10
CA HIS A 202 -8.00 -17.63 -0.74
C HIS A 202 -7.70 -18.13 -2.16
N ASN A 203 -8.71 -18.65 -2.84
CA ASN A 203 -8.60 -19.16 -4.20
C ASN A 203 -7.58 -20.31 -4.29
N LEU A 204 -7.76 -21.35 -3.45
CA LEU A 204 -7.02 -22.60 -3.58
C LEU A 204 -7.77 -23.59 -4.45
N ASN A 205 -7.05 -24.38 -5.25
CA ASN A 205 -7.63 -25.53 -5.93
C ASN A 205 -7.68 -26.77 -4.99
N PRO A 206 -8.49 -27.79 -5.31
CA PRO A 206 -8.62 -28.98 -4.45
C PRO A 206 -7.30 -29.72 -4.20
N GLU A 207 -6.41 -29.78 -5.19
CA GLU A 207 -5.11 -30.47 -5.09
C GLU A 207 -4.19 -29.79 -4.07
N GLN A 208 -4.17 -28.45 -4.06
CA GLN A 208 -3.44 -27.65 -3.06
C GLN A 208 -4.01 -27.87 -1.66
N VAL A 209 -5.34 -27.93 -1.51
CA VAL A 209 -5.98 -28.21 -0.21
C VAL A 209 -5.58 -29.60 0.28
N ILE A 210 -5.58 -30.62 -0.58
CA ILE A 210 -5.17 -31.98 -0.22
C ILE A 210 -3.69 -32.02 0.17
N ALA A 211 -2.81 -31.36 -0.59
CA ALA A 211 -1.39 -31.28 -0.28
C ALA A 211 -1.15 -30.65 1.10
N MET A 212 -1.86 -29.56 1.44
CA MET A 212 -1.75 -28.93 2.76
C MET A 212 -2.14 -29.85 3.92
N ILE A 213 -3.17 -30.68 3.73
CA ILE A 213 -3.61 -31.63 4.76
C ILE A 213 -2.57 -32.73 4.96
N ASN A 214 -1.89 -33.13 3.89
CA ASN A 214 -0.89 -34.19 3.93
C ASN A 214 0.49 -33.70 4.37
N ASP A 215 0.75 -32.40 4.29
CA ASP A 215 2.01 -31.80 4.68
C ASP A 215 2.11 -31.50 6.18
N ASN A 216 3.35 -31.53 6.67
CA ASN A 216 3.74 -31.52 8.07
C ASN A 216 3.67 -30.13 8.74
N PHE A 217 2.54 -29.44 8.64
CA PHE A 217 2.28 -28.19 9.37
C PHE A 217 1.92 -28.43 10.84
N TYR A 218 2.83 -29.07 11.59
CA TYR A 218 2.59 -29.46 12.97
C TYR A 218 2.38 -28.29 13.95
N GLU A 219 2.88 -27.10 13.59
CA GLU A 219 2.73 -25.89 14.41
C GLU A 219 1.48 -25.08 14.06
N LEU A 220 0.71 -25.48 13.04
CA LEU A 220 -0.44 -24.73 12.53
C LEU A 220 -1.61 -24.79 13.52
N ARG A 221 -2.00 -23.61 14.02
CA ARG A 221 -3.08 -23.43 15.00
C ARG A 221 -4.34 -22.90 14.35
N ARG A 222 -4.19 -22.13 13.27
CA ARG A 222 -5.31 -21.56 12.52
C ARG A 222 -5.08 -21.74 11.04
N PHE A 223 -6.01 -22.44 10.42
CA PHE A 223 -6.09 -22.56 8.97
C PHE A 223 -7.43 -22.01 8.51
N SER A 224 -7.39 -21.11 7.53
CA SER A 224 -8.58 -20.58 6.86
C SER A 224 -8.33 -20.62 5.37
N PHE A 225 -9.32 -21.10 4.62
CA PHE A 225 -9.26 -21.06 3.17
C PHE A 225 -10.65 -20.78 2.62
N ASP A 226 -10.67 -20.25 1.40
CA ASP A 226 -11.87 -20.09 0.61
C ASP A 226 -11.64 -20.71 -0.77
N SER A 227 -12.57 -21.56 -1.19
CA SER A 227 -12.60 -22.13 -2.53
C SER A 227 -13.40 -21.19 -3.41
N GLY A 228 -12.71 -20.40 -4.24
CA GLY A 228 -13.33 -19.58 -5.27
C GLY A 228 -13.94 -20.40 -6.40
#